data_AF-A0AAD8ACZ7-F1
#
_entry.id   AF-A0AAD8ACZ7-F1
#
_cell.length_a   1.000
_cell.length_b   1.000
_cell.length_c   1.000
_cell.angle_alpha   90.00
_cell.angle_beta   90.00
_cell.angle_gamma   90.00
#
_symmetry.space_group_name_H-M   'P 1'
#
loop_
_entity.id
_entity.type
_entity.pdbx_description
1 polymer ?
#
loop_
_entity_poly.entity_id
_entity_poly.type
_entity_poly.pdbx_seq_one_letter_code
_entity_poly.pdbx_strand_id
1 'polypeptide(L)'
;MNNDVESPREISEGNIQLAEKGSNGEHLPQSSNTLKENGDKDDGAAEKLVGTKDTPEVKFTSTDTQNGDAKIEIEKIAFVGMGKEELMKFANDPFWVRLRWFLFILFWLLWVAMLAGAVAIIVMAPKCAAPAPLKWWEQGPLYKIFLPAFKDGSDPQDGIGDLKGLESKLKYIESLGVKGISLSGILKTSSEKEESVEDFKLVNSTYGTLDQFKNLLTTLKEKGIQLLLSFVPNHTGNNHDWFIKSEQNDSVYKDYYVWSPGKLDVTGNHIPPNNWVSVTGGSAWTWSEVRKSFYLHQFLPEQPDLNFANSKVVDEFKSMFEFWIKLDEVPAASTGTIHDEYDYYSHKKTTNLPGMIDILAEWRNAIRNYSSDA
;
A
#
# COMPACT_ATOMS: atom_id res chain seq x y z
N MET A 1 -9.82 -49.50 -29.88
CA MET A 1 -10.02 -48.80 -31.17
C MET A 1 -10.05 -47.32 -30.86
N ASN A 2 -9.05 -46.63 -31.43
CA ASN A 2 -8.81 -45.19 -31.60
C ASN A 2 -8.75 -44.28 -30.36
N ASN A 3 -7.50 -43.96 -30.02
CA ASN A 3 -7.05 -42.75 -29.34
C ASN A 3 -7.14 -41.57 -30.32
N ASP A 4 -7.61 -40.42 -29.87
CA ASP A 4 -7.30 -39.13 -30.49
C ASP A 4 -6.89 -38.15 -29.38
N VAL A 5 -5.60 -37.87 -29.34
CA VAL A 5 -4.93 -36.88 -28.50
C VAL A 5 -4.78 -35.63 -29.35
N GLU A 6 -5.45 -34.54 -28.98
CA GLU A 6 -5.24 -33.24 -29.61
C GLU A 6 -3.95 -32.58 -29.06
N SER A 7 -3.05 -32.26 -29.98
CA SER A 7 -1.77 -31.58 -29.76
C SER A 7 -1.96 -30.06 -29.56
N PRO A 8 -1.21 -29.40 -28.65
CA PRO A 8 -1.20 -27.94 -28.55
C PRO A 8 -0.43 -27.30 -29.72
N ARG A 9 -1.02 -26.26 -30.32
CA ARG A 9 -0.43 -25.46 -31.40
C ARG A 9 0.79 -24.66 -30.93
N GLU A 10 1.88 -24.75 -31.69
CA GLU A 10 3.05 -23.88 -31.62
C GLU A 10 2.67 -22.40 -31.86
N ILE A 11 3.20 -21.50 -31.04
CA ILE A 11 3.19 -20.05 -31.29
C ILE A 11 4.63 -19.62 -31.56
N SER A 12 4.84 -19.20 -32.80
CA SER A 12 6.06 -18.65 -33.38
C SER A 12 6.61 -17.46 -32.61
N GLU A 13 7.94 -17.46 -32.43
CA GLU A 13 8.75 -16.32 -31.99
C GLU A 13 8.53 -15.11 -32.89
N GLY A 14 8.27 -13.95 -32.28
CA GLY A 14 8.15 -12.66 -32.93
C GLY A 14 9.08 -11.64 -32.27
N ASN A 15 10.16 -11.31 -32.97
CA ASN A 15 11.12 -10.27 -32.63
C ASN A 15 10.44 -8.92 -32.31
N ILE A 16 10.76 -8.33 -31.15
CA ILE A 16 10.50 -6.91 -30.88
C ILE A 16 11.84 -6.19 -30.74
N GLN A 17 12.19 -5.44 -31.79
CA GLN A 17 13.27 -4.46 -31.79
C GLN A 17 12.87 -3.24 -30.97
N LEU A 18 13.75 -2.84 -30.05
CA LEU A 18 13.72 -1.57 -29.34
C LEU A 18 14.15 -0.45 -30.31
N ALA A 19 13.29 0.54 -30.52
CA ALA A 19 13.62 1.75 -31.25
C ALA A 19 14.07 2.84 -30.27
N GLU A 20 15.37 3.14 -30.27
CA GLU A 20 15.92 4.37 -29.72
C GLU A 20 15.45 5.56 -30.55
N LYS A 21 14.97 6.61 -29.87
CA LYS A 21 14.76 7.93 -30.48
C LYS A 21 15.45 8.99 -29.63
N GLY A 22 16.64 9.38 -30.06
CA GLY A 22 17.27 10.63 -29.64
C GLY A 22 16.49 11.83 -30.15
N SER A 23 16.40 12.88 -29.34
CA SER A 23 15.94 14.18 -29.77
C SER A 23 17.01 15.22 -29.42
N ASN A 24 17.51 15.83 -30.49
CA ASN A 24 18.48 16.92 -30.51
C ASN A 24 17.99 18.15 -29.75
N GLY A 25 18.95 18.90 -29.23
CA GLY A 25 18.76 20.21 -28.63
C GLY A 25 18.47 21.29 -29.65
N GLU A 26 17.76 22.31 -29.20
CA GLU A 26 17.67 23.61 -29.85
C GLU A 26 17.92 24.73 -28.83
N HIS A 27 18.76 25.66 -29.28
CA HIS A 27 19.17 26.90 -28.63
C HIS A 27 17.99 27.87 -28.42
N LEU A 28 17.91 28.48 -27.24
CA LEU A 28 17.13 29.69 -26.99
C LEU A 28 18.09 30.83 -26.59
N PRO A 29 18.00 32.02 -27.20
CA PRO A 29 18.81 33.17 -26.77
C PRO A 29 18.15 33.90 -25.61
N GLN A 30 18.99 34.25 -24.63
CA GLN A 30 18.67 35.19 -23.55
C GLN A 30 18.54 36.61 -24.11
N SER A 31 17.46 37.31 -23.77
CA SER A 31 17.42 38.78 -23.82
C SER A 31 17.17 39.33 -22.43
N SER A 32 18.21 39.91 -21.85
CA SER A 32 18.16 40.81 -20.71
C SER A 32 17.54 42.14 -21.11
N ASN A 33 16.57 42.64 -20.35
CA ASN A 33 16.32 44.07 -20.25
C ASN A 33 15.80 44.42 -18.85
N THR A 34 16.69 44.97 -18.05
CA THR A 34 16.42 45.75 -16.85
C THR A 34 16.04 47.17 -17.25
N LEU A 35 14.85 47.66 -16.89
CA LEU A 35 14.62 49.09 -16.67
C LEU A 35 13.65 49.34 -15.51
N LYS A 36 14.02 50.38 -14.76
CA LYS A 36 13.57 50.84 -13.45
C LYS A 36 12.14 51.37 -13.41
N GLU A 37 11.60 51.35 -12.20
CA GLU A 37 10.50 52.17 -11.69
C GLU A 37 10.56 53.63 -12.16
N ASN A 38 9.39 54.21 -12.43
CA ASN A 38 8.99 55.50 -11.85
C ASN A 38 7.50 55.78 -12.10
N GLY A 39 6.79 56.11 -11.03
CA GLY A 39 5.88 57.26 -11.01
C GLY A 39 4.45 57.10 -11.53
N ASP A 40 3.56 56.63 -10.64
CA ASP A 40 2.50 57.46 -10.06
C ASP A 40 1.75 58.43 -11.00
N LYS A 41 0.53 58.06 -11.42
CA LYS A 41 -0.73 58.74 -11.03
C LYS A 41 -1.92 58.32 -11.89
N ASP A 42 -2.91 57.83 -11.18
CA ASP A 42 -4.28 57.62 -11.60
C ASP A 42 -5.12 58.77 -11.03
N ASP A 43 -5.84 59.48 -11.89
CA ASP A 43 -7.08 60.15 -11.52
C ASP A 43 -7.83 60.64 -12.76
N GLY A 44 -8.73 59.78 -13.25
CA GLY A 44 -9.94 60.26 -13.91
C GLY A 44 -10.80 61.04 -12.91
N ALA A 45 -11.33 62.19 -13.34
CA ALA A 45 -12.37 62.87 -12.58
C ALA A 45 -13.45 63.48 -13.50
N ALA A 46 -14.63 62.89 -13.34
CA ALA A 46 -15.95 63.51 -13.24
C ALA A 46 -16.62 64.12 -14.48
N GLU A 47 -17.82 63.58 -14.69
CA GLU A 47 -19.01 64.23 -15.25
C GLU A 47 -19.11 65.73 -14.97
N LYS A 48 -19.62 66.46 -15.98
CA LYS A 48 -20.57 67.54 -15.73
C LYS A 48 -21.75 67.45 -16.70
N LEU A 49 -22.91 67.17 -16.12
CA LEU A 49 -24.20 67.60 -16.62
C LEU A 49 -24.20 69.14 -16.71
N VAL A 50 -24.61 69.67 -17.85
CA VAL A 50 -25.83 70.48 -18.02
C VAL A 50 -25.91 70.84 -19.50
N GLY A 51 -27.07 70.53 -20.07
CA GLY A 51 -27.27 70.51 -21.51
C GLY A 51 -27.19 71.86 -22.18
N THR A 52 -26.98 71.78 -23.49
CA THR A 52 -27.77 72.55 -24.45
C THR A 52 -27.87 71.67 -25.69
N LYS A 53 -29.06 71.66 -26.30
CA LYS A 53 -29.31 71.12 -27.64
C LYS A 53 -28.13 71.48 -28.54
N ASP A 54 -27.59 70.49 -29.25
CA ASP A 54 -27.29 70.59 -30.68
C ASP A 54 -27.02 69.17 -31.19
N THR A 55 -27.99 68.66 -31.94
CA THR A 55 -27.85 67.49 -32.81
C THR A 55 -26.55 67.60 -33.62
N PRO A 56 -25.72 66.55 -33.73
CA PRO A 56 -24.54 66.59 -34.57
C PRO A 56 -24.97 66.80 -36.03
N GLU A 57 -24.65 67.98 -36.55
CA GLU A 57 -24.88 68.35 -37.95
C GLU A 57 -23.91 67.52 -38.80
N VAL A 58 -24.42 66.46 -39.43
CA VAL A 58 -23.62 65.65 -40.35
C VAL A 58 -23.38 66.47 -41.61
N LYS A 59 -22.23 67.15 -41.69
CA LYS A 59 -21.78 67.77 -42.94
C LYS A 59 -21.23 66.69 -43.87
N PHE A 60 -22.08 66.23 -44.77
CA PHE A 60 -21.63 65.48 -45.95
C PHE A 60 -20.95 66.46 -46.91
N THR A 61 -19.63 66.44 -46.98
CA THR A 61 -18.94 66.99 -48.15
C THR A 61 -18.82 65.87 -49.17
N SER A 62 -19.60 65.94 -50.26
CA SER A 62 -19.41 65.05 -51.40
C SER A 62 -18.03 65.30 -52.00
N THR A 63 -17.09 64.39 -51.80
CA THR A 63 -15.99 64.20 -52.74
C THR A 63 -16.58 63.51 -53.97
N ASP A 64 -17.08 64.34 -54.87
CA ASP A 64 -17.34 63.95 -56.25
C ASP A 64 -15.98 63.61 -56.84
N THR A 65 -15.61 62.36 -56.81
CA THR A 65 -14.79 61.86 -57.88
C THR A 65 -15.46 60.57 -58.24
N GLN A 66 -15.85 60.36 -59.51
CA GLN A 66 -16.35 59.04 -59.94
C GLN A 66 -15.53 57.97 -59.20
N ASN A 67 -16.20 57.26 -58.27
CA ASN A 67 -15.68 56.37 -57.20
C ASN A 67 -15.67 56.95 -55.76
N GLY A 68 -16.82 56.90 -55.08
CA GLY A 68 -17.03 55.92 -54.00
C GLY A 68 -16.36 56.05 -52.63
N ASP A 69 -15.54 57.06 -52.33
CA ASP A 69 -14.89 57.19 -51.01
C ASP A 69 -15.41 58.39 -50.20
N ALA A 70 -16.11 58.12 -49.10
CA ALA A 70 -16.45 59.11 -48.06
C ALA A 70 -15.48 58.96 -46.87
N LYS A 71 -14.59 59.93 -46.68
CA LYS A 71 -13.76 60.03 -45.47
C LYS A 71 -14.60 60.61 -44.33
N ILE A 72 -14.76 59.83 -43.26
CA ILE A 72 -15.37 60.29 -42.00
C ILE A 72 -14.22 60.67 -41.07
N GLU A 73 -13.98 61.96 -40.89
CA GLU A 73 -13.12 62.45 -39.81
C GLU A 73 -13.95 62.55 -38.53
N ILE A 74 -13.73 61.60 -37.62
CA ILE A 74 -14.29 61.64 -36.26
C ILE A 74 -13.28 62.38 -35.39
N GLU A 75 -13.59 63.61 -34.97
CA GLU A 75 -12.82 64.31 -33.93
C GLU A 75 -12.80 63.45 -32.66
N LYS A 76 -11.64 62.89 -32.33
CA LYS A 76 -11.39 62.28 -31.01
C LYS A 76 -11.16 63.39 -30.00
N ILE A 77 -12.17 63.70 -29.19
CA ILE A 77 -12.00 64.55 -28.01
C ILE A 77 -11.14 63.79 -27.00
N ALA A 78 -9.87 64.18 -26.85
CA ALA A 78 -8.99 63.66 -25.81
C ALA A 78 -9.35 64.29 -24.45
N PHE A 79 -9.56 63.48 -23.42
CA PHE A 79 -9.73 63.96 -22.05
C PHE A 79 -8.42 64.62 -21.58
N VAL A 80 -8.46 65.94 -21.40
CA VAL A 80 -7.33 66.70 -20.84
C VAL A 80 -7.52 66.71 -19.33
N GLY A 81 -6.62 66.02 -18.60
CA GLY A 81 -6.58 66.10 -17.15
C GLY A 81 -6.40 67.54 -16.69
N MET A 82 -7.01 67.90 -15.56
CA MET A 82 -6.94 69.25 -15.00
C MET A 82 -5.51 69.55 -14.52
N GLY A 83 -4.96 70.71 -14.90
CA GLY A 83 -3.63 71.13 -14.45
C GLY A 83 -3.57 71.39 -12.93
N LYS A 84 -2.38 71.27 -12.33
CA LYS A 84 -2.17 71.42 -10.87
C LYS A 84 -2.84 72.67 -10.28
N GLU A 85 -2.76 73.80 -10.97
CA GLU A 85 -3.29 75.08 -10.50
C GLU A 85 -4.83 75.13 -10.48
N GLU A 86 -5.48 74.49 -11.44
CA GLU A 86 -6.94 74.38 -11.46
C GLU A 86 -7.45 73.36 -10.45
N LEU A 87 -6.70 72.26 -10.26
CA LEU A 87 -7.01 71.24 -9.27
C LEU A 87 -6.93 71.80 -7.84
N MET A 88 -5.94 72.64 -7.56
CA MET A 88 -5.76 73.27 -6.24
C MET A 88 -6.91 74.22 -5.85
N LYS A 89 -7.68 74.74 -6.82
CA LYS A 89 -8.88 75.55 -6.54
C LYS A 89 -10.01 74.72 -5.93
N PHE A 90 -10.16 73.46 -6.37
CA PHE A 90 -11.19 72.54 -5.88
C PHE A 90 -10.69 71.60 -4.77
N ALA A 91 -9.37 71.42 -4.64
CA ALA A 91 -8.76 70.54 -3.63
C ALA A 91 -9.05 70.96 -2.18
N ASN A 92 -9.30 72.26 -1.94
CA ASN A 92 -9.63 72.79 -0.62
C ASN A 92 -11.14 73.00 -0.40
N ASP A 93 -11.99 72.53 -1.31
CA ASP A 93 -13.44 72.56 -1.11
C ASP A 93 -13.80 71.75 0.14
N PRO A 94 -14.58 72.33 1.09
CA PRO A 94 -15.00 71.64 2.30
C PRO A 94 -15.62 70.25 2.08
N PHE A 95 -16.34 70.04 0.97
CA PHE A 95 -16.93 68.74 0.64
C PHE A 95 -15.86 67.69 0.32
N TRP A 96 -14.93 67.99 -0.59
CA TRP A 96 -13.89 67.06 -1.02
C TRP A 96 -12.87 66.77 0.09
N VAL A 97 -12.57 67.77 0.92
CA VAL A 97 -11.73 67.58 2.11
C VAL A 97 -12.38 66.64 3.11
N ARG A 98 -13.68 66.81 3.40
CA ARG A 98 -14.43 65.91 4.30
C ARG A 98 -14.53 64.50 3.74
N LEU A 99 -14.79 64.35 2.45
CA LEU A 99 -14.87 63.04 1.80
C LEU A 99 -13.52 62.31 1.83
N ARG A 100 -12.41 63.01 1.54
CA ARG A 100 -11.07 62.40 1.61
C ARG A 100 -10.73 61.94 3.02
N TRP A 101 -11.01 62.77 4.02
CA TRP A 101 -10.80 62.39 5.43
C TRP A 101 -11.70 61.23 5.85
N PHE A 102 -12.95 61.21 5.42
CA PHE A 102 -13.86 60.09 5.66
C PHE A 102 -13.33 58.78 5.06
N LEU A 103 -12.93 58.79 3.78
CA LEU A 103 -12.37 57.61 3.11
C LEU A 103 -11.04 57.16 3.74
N PHE A 104 -10.19 58.10 4.14
CA PHE A 104 -8.93 57.79 4.81
C PHE A 104 -9.15 57.14 6.18
N ILE A 105 -10.07 57.68 6.98
CA ILE A 105 -10.44 57.09 8.28
C ILE A 105 -11.10 55.73 8.08
N LEU A 106 -12.01 55.59 7.12
CA LEU A 106 -12.67 54.33 6.80
C LEU A 106 -11.67 53.26 6.36
N PHE A 107 -10.69 53.61 5.52
CA PHE A 107 -9.62 52.71 5.10
C PHE A 107 -8.84 52.17 6.30
N TRP A 108 -8.38 53.04 7.19
CA TRP A 108 -7.62 52.61 8.38
C TRP A 108 -8.48 51.81 9.35
N LEU A 109 -9.75 52.14 9.53
CA LEU A 109 -10.67 51.35 10.35
C LEU A 109 -10.89 49.95 9.78
N LEU A 110 -11.12 49.83 8.47
CA LEU A 110 -11.25 48.54 7.80
C LEU A 110 -9.96 47.74 7.87
N TRP A 111 -8.81 48.39 7.70
CA TRP A 111 -7.50 47.74 7.79
C TRP A 111 -7.24 47.21 9.20
N VAL A 112 -7.51 48.01 10.24
CA VAL A 112 -7.40 47.58 11.64
C VAL A 112 -8.39 46.47 11.96
N ALA A 113 -9.63 46.54 11.46
CA ALA A 113 -10.62 45.49 11.65
C ALA A 113 -10.20 44.18 10.97
N MET A 114 -9.63 44.25 9.76
CA MET A 114 -9.09 43.09 9.04
C MET A 114 -7.91 42.48 9.80
N LEU A 115 -6.99 43.30 10.30
CA LEU A 115 -5.86 42.85 11.11
C LEU A 115 -6.33 42.19 12.42
N ALA A 116 -7.26 42.81 13.12
CA ALA A 116 -7.85 42.26 14.33
C ALA A 116 -8.57 40.93 14.05
N GLY A 117 -9.29 40.83 12.93
CA GLY A 117 -9.92 39.61 12.47
C GLY A 117 -8.91 38.49 12.17
N ALA A 118 -7.81 38.80 11.48
CA ALA A 118 -6.74 37.84 11.21
C ALA A 118 -6.08 37.33 12.50
N VAL A 119 -5.79 38.24 13.44
CA VAL A 119 -5.24 37.88 14.76
C VAL A 119 -6.24 37.03 15.55
N ALA A 120 -7.53 37.39 15.55
CA ALA A 120 -8.56 36.61 16.21
C ALA A 120 -8.69 35.20 15.63
N ILE A 121 -8.62 35.05 14.30
CA ILE A 121 -8.62 33.72 13.65
C ILE A 121 -7.42 32.90 14.13
N ILE A 122 -6.22 33.47 14.18
CA ILE A 122 -5.02 32.74 14.61
C ILE A 122 -5.10 32.33 16.09
N VAL A 123 -5.60 33.20 16.97
CA VAL A 123 -5.68 32.95 18.41
C VAL A 123 -6.83 32.00 18.76
N MET A 124 -7.95 32.11 18.07
CA MET A 124 -9.16 31.31 18.32
C MET A 124 -9.21 30.02 17.53
N ALA A 125 -8.43 29.88 16.46
CA ALA A 125 -8.30 28.61 15.75
C ALA A 125 -7.78 27.55 16.73
N PRO A 126 -8.55 26.47 16.97
CA PRO A 126 -8.06 25.38 17.80
C PRO A 126 -6.79 24.84 17.16
N LYS A 127 -5.75 24.61 17.97
CA LYS A 127 -4.58 23.87 17.50
C LYS A 127 -5.11 22.54 16.97
N CYS A 128 -5.00 22.29 15.67
CA CYS A 128 -5.33 20.99 15.09
C CYS A 128 -4.59 19.95 15.93
N ALA A 129 -5.32 19.09 16.64
CA ALA A 129 -4.69 17.95 17.30
C ALA A 129 -4.02 17.16 16.18
N ALA A 130 -2.70 17.02 16.26
CA ALA A 130 -2.00 16.14 15.32
C ALA A 130 -2.68 14.77 15.41
N PRO A 131 -3.02 14.13 14.27
CA PRO A 131 -3.57 12.80 14.30
C PRO A 131 -2.63 11.91 15.11
N ALA A 132 -3.20 10.94 15.84
CA ALA A 132 -2.40 9.98 16.59
C ALA A 132 -1.33 9.38 15.65
N PRO A 133 -0.08 9.23 16.11
CA PRO A 133 0.98 8.71 15.26
C PRO A 133 0.57 7.33 14.74
N LEU A 134 0.58 7.18 13.42
CA LEU A 134 0.29 5.92 12.76
C LEU A 134 1.27 4.86 13.23
N LYS A 135 0.81 3.63 13.44
CA LYS A 135 1.69 2.49 13.67
C LYS A 135 2.46 2.17 12.39
N TRP A 136 3.62 1.51 12.49
CA TRP A 136 4.46 1.25 11.31
C TRP A 136 3.72 0.53 10.17
N TRP A 137 2.78 -0.37 10.49
CA TRP A 137 1.98 -1.12 9.52
C TRP A 137 0.85 -0.28 8.88
N GLU A 138 0.59 0.92 9.40
CA GLU A 138 -0.32 1.93 8.82
C GLU A 138 0.44 2.98 7.99
N GLN A 139 1.78 3.00 8.06
CA GLN A 139 2.62 4.06 7.48
C GLN A 139 3.02 3.83 6.01
N GLY A 140 2.79 2.65 5.44
CA GLY A 140 3.17 2.39 4.05
C GLY A 140 3.02 0.93 3.60
N PRO A 141 3.48 0.61 2.37
CA PRO A 141 3.22 -0.67 1.75
C PRO A 141 4.06 -1.81 2.36
N LEU A 142 3.48 -3.01 2.30
CA LEU A 142 4.10 -4.28 2.61
C LEU A 142 4.49 -4.99 1.31
N TYR A 143 5.74 -5.43 1.20
CA TYR A 143 6.23 -6.15 0.01
C TYR A 143 6.38 -7.64 0.31
N LYS A 144 5.50 -8.47 -0.28
CA LYS A 144 5.56 -9.93 -0.15
C LYS A 144 6.65 -10.47 -1.07
N ILE A 145 7.61 -11.20 -0.50
CA ILE A 145 8.74 -11.80 -1.21
C ILE A 145 8.59 -13.31 -1.17
N PHE A 146 8.51 -13.92 -2.35
CA PHE A 146 8.69 -15.35 -2.50
C PHE A 146 10.19 -15.63 -2.70
N LEU A 147 10.86 -16.02 -1.61
CA LEU A 147 12.32 -16.09 -1.54
C LEU A 147 12.96 -16.95 -2.66
N PRO A 148 12.44 -18.16 -2.98
CA PRO A 148 13.06 -19.04 -3.99
C PRO A 148 13.16 -18.42 -5.38
N ALA A 149 12.25 -17.50 -5.72
CA ALA A 149 12.22 -16.86 -7.05
C ALA A 149 12.80 -15.43 -7.03
N PHE A 150 13.30 -14.95 -5.90
CA PHE A 150 13.68 -13.53 -5.77
C PHE A 150 15.08 -13.25 -6.31
N LYS A 151 16.12 -13.83 -5.69
CA LYS A 151 17.50 -13.70 -6.13
C LYS A 151 18.36 -14.78 -5.52
N ASP A 152 19.07 -15.55 -6.35
CA ASP A 152 20.14 -16.43 -5.92
C ASP A 152 21.39 -15.61 -5.57
N GLY A 153 21.83 -15.71 -4.31
CA GLY A 153 23.06 -15.12 -3.77
C GLY A 153 24.03 -16.16 -3.20
N SER A 154 23.82 -17.45 -3.48
CA SER A 154 24.68 -18.52 -3.00
C SER A 154 26.01 -18.55 -3.77
N ASP A 155 27.03 -19.16 -3.16
CA ASP A 155 28.33 -19.35 -3.79
C ASP A 155 28.83 -20.77 -3.54
N PRO A 156 28.82 -21.67 -4.56
CA PRO A 156 28.35 -21.43 -5.93
C PRO A 156 26.84 -21.19 -6.01
N GLN A 157 26.40 -20.51 -7.07
CA GLN A 157 24.97 -20.30 -7.38
C GLN A 157 24.28 -21.63 -7.67
N ASP A 158 23.18 -21.94 -6.97
CA ASP A 158 22.40 -23.18 -7.12
C ASP A 158 21.09 -22.98 -7.91
N GLY A 159 20.79 -21.75 -8.31
CA GLY A 159 19.60 -21.37 -9.06
C GLY A 159 18.38 -21.07 -8.19
N ILE A 160 18.49 -21.15 -6.86
CA ILE A 160 17.41 -20.91 -5.90
C ILE A 160 17.69 -19.62 -5.14
N GLY A 161 16.67 -18.78 -4.99
CA GLY A 161 16.80 -17.55 -4.22
C GLY A 161 16.98 -17.80 -2.73
N ASP A 162 17.87 -17.02 -2.10
CA ASP A 162 18.33 -17.23 -0.72
C ASP A 162 18.42 -15.90 0.07
N LEU A 163 18.69 -16.00 1.38
CA LEU A 163 18.77 -14.84 2.27
C LEU A 163 19.88 -13.86 1.87
N LYS A 164 21.00 -14.36 1.33
CA LYS A 164 22.10 -13.51 0.82
C LYS A 164 21.66 -12.71 -0.41
N GLY A 165 20.97 -13.37 -1.33
CA GLY A 165 20.41 -12.73 -2.51
C GLY A 165 19.40 -11.65 -2.14
N LEU A 166 18.56 -11.91 -1.15
CA LEU A 166 17.65 -10.91 -0.57
C LEU A 166 18.42 -9.72 0.01
N GLU A 167 19.42 -9.98 0.85
CA GLU A 167 20.25 -8.94 1.47
C GLU A 167 20.91 -8.04 0.42
N SER A 168 21.41 -8.63 -0.68
CA SER A 168 22.02 -7.89 -1.80
C SER A 168 21.08 -6.91 -2.51
N LYS A 169 19.75 -7.09 -2.36
CA LYS A 169 18.71 -6.27 -2.99
C LYS A 169 18.00 -5.33 -2.01
N LEU A 170 18.46 -5.21 -0.76
CA LEU A 170 17.84 -4.29 0.20
C LEU A 170 17.83 -2.83 -0.27
N LYS A 171 18.84 -2.39 -1.03
CA LYS A 171 18.83 -1.04 -1.62
C LYS A 171 17.68 -0.84 -2.63
N TYR A 172 17.36 -1.89 -3.40
CA TYR A 172 16.21 -1.86 -4.30
C TYR A 172 14.90 -1.81 -3.51
N ILE A 173 14.76 -2.68 -2.50
CA ILE A 173 13.58 -2.72 -1.63
C ILE A 173 13.35 -1.36 -0.95
N GLU A 174 14.41 -0.74 -0.42
CA GLU A 174 14.37 0.59 0.17
C GLU A 174 13.89 1.66 -0.84
N SER A 175 14.34 1.58 -2.10
CA SER A 175 13.92 2.52 -3.15
C SER A 175 12.43 2.44 -3.51
N LEU A 176 11.76 1.33 -3.19
CA LEU A 176 10.31 1.18 -3.35
C LEU A 176 9.51 1.93 -2.27
N GLY A 177 10.16 2.42 -1.21
CA GLY A 177 9.49 3.12 -0.11
C GLY A 177 8.63 2.22 0.78
N VAL A 178 8.94 0.92 0.84
CA VAL A 178 8.19 -0.04 1.68
C VAL A 178 8.44 0.18 3.16
N LYS A 179 7.44 -0.13 3.98
CA LYS A 179 7.56 -0.10 5.46
C LYS A 179 7.79 -1.47 6.07
N GLY A 180 7.45 -2.52 5.33
CA GLY A 180 7.87 -3.86 5.68
C GLY A 180 7.98 -4.78 4.49
N ILE A 181 8.62 -5.92 4.73
CA ILE A 181 8.63 -7.07 3.83
C ILE A 181 7.95 -8.25 4.51
N SER A 182 7.30 -9.11 3.72
CA SER A 182 6.75 -10.37 4.20
C SER A 182 7.49 -11.52 3.54
N LEU A 183 8.09 -12.39 4.37
CA LEU A 183 8.74 -13.62 3.95
C LEU A 183 7.83 -14.82 4.28
N SER A 184 7.73 -15.76 3.36
CA SER A 184 7.02 -17.02 3.53
C SER A 184 7.93 -18.19 3.14
N GLY A 185 7.70 -19.36 3.74
CA GLY A 185 8.35 -20.61 3.31
C GLY A 185 9.83 -20.74 3.68
N ILE A 186 10.38 -19.89 4.56
CA ILE A 186 11.80 -19.96 4.93
C ILE A 186 12.11 -21.02 6.01
N LEU A 187 11.08 -21.61 6.61
CA LEU A 187 11.22 -22.60 7.67
C LEU A 187 11.69 -23.93 7.09
N LYS A 188 12.34 -24.74 7.92
CA LYS A 188 12.78 -26.07 7.51
C LYS A 188 11.57 -26.93 7.11
N THR A 189 11.56 -27.38 5.87
CA THR A 189 10.51 -28.21 5.28
C THR A 189 11.15 -29.43 4.63
N SER A 190 10.34 -30.46 4.37
CA SER A 190 10.76 -31.52 3.46
C SER A 190 11.06 -30.95 2.08
N SER A 191 12.07 -31.50 1.40
CA SER A 191 12.63 -30.96 0.14
C SER A 191 11.64 -30.86 -1.02
N GLU A 192 10.45 -31.44 -0.89
CA GLU A 192 9.46 -31.50 -1.98
C GLU A 192 8.25 -30.57 -1.79
N LYS A 193 7.98 -30.07 -0.57
CA LYS A 193 6.74 -29.33 -0.25
C LYS A 193 6.96 -28.25 0.81
N GLU A 194 6.96 -26.98 0.39
CA GLU A 194 7.27 -25.79 1.22
C GLU A 194 6.30 -25.56 2.40
N GLU A 195 5.13 -26.19 2.40
CA GLU A 195 4.14 -26.07 3.47
C GLU A 195 4.15 -27.27 4.45
N SER A 196 4.96 -28.30 4.18
CA SER A 196 5.18 -29.44 5.09
C SER A 196 6.36 -29.15 6.02
N VAL A 197 6.13 -28.33 7.04
CA VAL A 197 7.15 -27.89 8.00
C VAL A 197 7.67 -29.06 8.86
N GLU A 198 8.98 -29.22 8.91
CA GLU A 198 9.71 -30.21 9.73
C GLU A 198 10.14 -29.66 11.08
N ASP A 199 10.49 -28.37 11.13
CA ASP A 199 10.88 -27.70 12.36
C ASP A 199 10.53 -26.21 12.26
N PHE A 200 9.65 -25.77 13.16
CA PHE A 200 9.16 -24.40 13.21
C PHE A 200 10.17 -23.36 13.69
N LYS A 201 11.32 -23.78 14.25
CA LYS A 201 12.35 -22.89 14.84
C LYS A 201 13.64 -22.88 14.03
N LEU A 202 13.68 -23.57 12.89
CA LEU A 202 14.84 -23.61 12.00
C LEU A 202 14.55 -22.98 10.65
N VAL A 203 15.53 -22.26 10.13
CA VAL A 203 15.57 -21.82 8.73
C VAL A 203 15.97 -22.98 7.85
N ASN A 204 15.33 -23.13 6.69
CA ASN A 204 15.70 -24.13 5.70
C ASN A 204 17.12 -23.86 5.18
N SER A 205 17.99 -24.86 5.25
CA SER A 205 19.40 -24.74 4.83
C SER A 205 19.56 -24.34 3.36
N THR A 206 18.56 -24.62 2.52
CA THR A 206 18.52 -24.17 1.12
C THR A 206 18.54 -22.64 1.00
N TYR A 207 17.91 -21.93 1.95
CA TYR A 207 17.81 -20.47 1.91
C TYR A 207 18.87 -19.77 2.77
N GLY A 208 19.55 -20.50 3.65
CA GLY A 208 20.61 -19.99 4.48
C GLY A 208 20.58 -20.52 5.91
N THR A 209 21.23 -19.78 6.81
CA THR A 209 21.34 -20.13 8.23
C THR A 209 20.55 -19.17 9.12
N LEU A 210 20.27 -19.59 10.35
CA LEU A 210 19.63 -18.72 11.36
C LEU A 210 20.46 -17.46 11.63
N ASP A 211 21.79 -17.54 11.56
CA ASP A 211 22.65 -16.37 11.76
C ASP A 211 22.61 -15.41 10.58
N GLN A 212 22.50 -15.91 9.34
CA GLN A 212 22.23 -15.06 8.18
C GLN A 212 20.87 -14.36 8.31
N PHE A 213 19.86 -15.06 8.82
CA PHE A 213 18.55 -14.46 9.10
C PHE A 213 18.63 -13.35 10.16
N LYS A 214 19.38 -13.54 11.25
CA LYS A 214 19.62 -12.48 12.27
C LYS A 214 20.37 -11.27 11.69
N ASN A 215 21.33 -11.50 10.79
CA ASN A 215 22.03 -10.41 10.12
C ASN A 215 21.06 -9.62 9.23
N LEU A 216 20.24 -10.31 8.44
CA LEU A 216 19.19 -9.69 7.63
C LEU A 216 18.24 -8.84 8.48
N LEU A 217 17.77 -9.35 9.63
CA LEU A 217 16.95 -8.61 10.58
C LEU A 217 17.63 -7.30 11.03
N THR A 218 18.90 -7.40 11.43
CA THR A 218 19.70 -6.23 11.84
C THR A 218 19.77 -5.18 10.72
N THR A 219 20.06 -5.60 9.49
CA THR A 219 20.15 -4.68 8.34
C THR A 219 18.81 -4.08 7.95
N LEU A 220 17.71 -4.82 8.06
CA LEU A 220 16.35 -4.30 7.83
C LEU A 220 15.98 -3.24 8.86
N LYS A 221 16.31 -3.48 10.14
CA LYS A 221 16.07 -2.54 11.23
C LYS A 221 16.85 -1.23 11.07
N GLU A 222 18.12 -1.31 10.67
CA GLU A 222 18.93 -0.13 10.33
C GLU A 222 18.30 0.73 9.21
N LYS A 223 17.54 0.09 8.31
CA LYS A 223 16.82 0.73 7.21
C LYS A 223 15.39 1.16 7.57
N GLY A 224 14.94 0.89 8.79
CA GLY A 224 13.56 1.16 9.21
C GLY A 224 12.52 0.33 8.46
N ILE A 225 12.91 -0.86 7.96
CA ILE A 225 12.03 -1.81 7.27
C ILE A 225 11.70 -2.93 8.25
N GLN A 226 10.40 -3.20 8.43
CA GLN A 226 9.91 -4.25 9.31
C GLN A 226 9.84 -5.60 8.57
N LEU A 227 10.05 -6.71 9.26
CA LEU A 227 9.87 -8.05 8.69
C LEU A 227 8.62 -8.71 9.26
N LEU A 228 7.82 -9.32 8.39
CA LEU A 228 6.75 -10.26 8.75
C LEU A 228 7.14 -11.66 8.28
N LEU A 229 7.11 -12.63 9.16
CA LEU A 229 7.38 -14.02 8.85
C LEU A 229 6.05 -14.79 8.82
N SER A 230 5.75 -15.39 7.68
CA SER A 230 4.50 -16.15 7.50
C SER A 230 4.63 -17.55 8.10
N PHE A 231 3.59 -17.99 8.82
CA PHE A 231 3.51 -19.33 9.40
C PHE A 231 2.20 -19.99 8.99
N VAL A 232 2.24 -21.31 8.78
CA VAL A 232 1.04 -22.13 8.59
C VAL A 232 0.86 -22.97 9.86
N PRO A 233 -0.01 -22.55 10.80
CA PRO A 233 -0.13 -23.24 12.08
C PRO A 233 -0.97 -24.52 11.99
N ASN A 234 -1.77 -24.70 10.93
CA ASN A 234 -2.78 -25.76 10.86
C ASN A 234 -2.19 -27.18 10.89
N HIS A 235 -1.04 -27.38 10.26
CA HIS A 235 -0.46 -28.70 10.02
C HIS A 235 1.08 -28.64 10.09
N THR A 236 1.69 -29.82 10.18
CA THR A 236 3.14 -30.01 9.99
C THR A 236 3.38 -30.91 8.78
N GLY A 237 4.64 -31.20 8.44
CA GLY A 237 4.97 -32.36 7.63
C GLY A 237 4.70 -33.68 8.37
N ASN A 238 4.42 -34.76 7.65
CA ASN A 238 4.34 -36.12 8.22
C ASN A 238 5.72 -36.68 8.64
N ASN A 239 6.80 -36.02 8.26
CA ASN A 239 8.16 -36.28 8.73
C ASN A 239 8.54 -35.44 9.96
N HIS A 240 7.64 -34.57 10.45
CA HIS A 240 7.85 -33.81 11.67
C HIS A 240 7.90 -34.77 12.88
N ASP A 241 8.81 -34.48 13.81
CA ASP A 241 9.05 -35.28 15.02
C ASP A 241 7.76 -35.55 15.82
N TRP A 242 6.91 -34.54 15.92
CA TRP A 242 5.58 -34.67 16.56
C TRP A 242 4.70 -35.70 15.87
N PHE A 243 4.64 -35.73 14.53
CA PHE A 243 3.80 -36.68 13.81
C PHE A 243 4.35 -38.10 13.95
N ILE A 244 5.66 -38.29 13.76
CA ILE A 244 6.32 -39.59 13.91
C ILE A 244 6.05 -40.18 15.30
N LYS A 245 6.23 -39.37 16.36
CA LYS A 245 5.96 -39.80 17.74
C LYS A 245 4.48 -40.03 17.99
N SER A 246 3.61 -39.17 17.46
CA SER A 246 2.15 -39.35 17.56
C SER A 246 1.73 -40.65 16.89
N GLU A 247 2.17 -40.92 15.67
CA GLU A 247 1.84 -42.13 14.92
C GLU A 247 2.25 -43.41 15.69
N GLN A 248 3.35 -43.36 16.44
CA GLN A 248 3.82 -44.45 17.31
C GLN A 248 3.07 -44.55 18.66
N ASN A 249 2.01 -43.76 18.87
CA ASN A 249 1.29 -43.65 20.14
C ASN A 249 2.18 -43.23 21.32
N ASP A 250 3.19 -42.37 21.09
CA ASP A 250 3.99 -41.80 22.17
C ASP A 250 3.10 -41.09 23.20
N SER A 251 3.35 -41.32 24.49
CA SER A 251 2.50 -40.83 25.58
C SER A 251 2.31 -39.31 25.61
N VAL A 252 3.28 -38.54 25.11
CA VAL A 252 3.27 -37.08 25.07
C VAL A 252 2.56 -36.59 23.80
N TYR A 253 2.89 -37.20 22.65
CA TYR A 253 2.48 -36.71 21.33
C TYR A 253 1.25 -37.40 20.73
N LYS A 254 0.75 -38.48 21.34
CA LYS A 254 -0.38 -39.28 20.81
C LYS A 254 -1.62 -38.45 20.42
N ASP A 255 -1.87 -37.33 21.09
CA ASP A 255 -3.05 -36.47 20.86
C ASP A 255 -2.69 -35.13 20.18
N TYR A 256 -1.47 -34.99 19.62
CA TYR A 256 -1.05 -33.79 18.87
C TYR A 256 -1.73 -33.65 17.52
N TYR A 257 -2.23 -34.75 16.93
CA TYR A 257 -2.93 -34.77 15.65
C TYR A 257 -4.32 -35.37 15.81
N VAL A 258 -5.19 -35.13 14.83
CA VAL A 258 -6.56 -35.66 14.85
C VAL A 258 -6.55 -37.08 14.29
N TRP A 259 -6.75 -38.05 15.18
CA TRP A 259 -6.82 -39.47 14.86
C TRP A 259 -8.24 -40.03 14.99
N SER A 260 -8.59 -40.97 14.13
CA SER A 260 -9.87 -41.68 14.18
C SER A 260 -9.71 -43.14 13.73
N PRO A 261 -10.31 -44.12 14.42
CA PRO A 261 -10.26 -45.52 13.99
C PRO A 261 -11.01 -45.76 12.67
N GLY A 262 -11.79 -44.78 12.18
CA GLY A 262 -12.64 -44.92 11.00
C GLY A 262 -13.79 -45.90 11.25
N LYS A 263 -14.23 -46.57 10.18
CA LYS A 263 -15.22 -47.66 10.23
C LYS A 263 -14.71 -48.84 9.39
N LEU A 264 -15.37 -49.98 9.51
CA LEU A 264 -15.17 -51.13 8.62
C LEU A 264 -16.36 -51.25 7.66
N ASP A 265 -16.09 -51.53 6.38
CA ASP A 265 -17.13 -51.93 5.45
C ASP A 265 -17.55 -53.40 5.64
N VAL A 266 -18.55 -53.85 4.87
CA VAL A 266 -19.08 -55.22 4.93
C VAL A 266 -18.06 -56.30 4.55
N THR A 267 -16.97 -55.93 3.89
CA THR A 267 -15.86 -56.80 3.50
C THR A 267 -14.66 -56.72 4.44
N GLY A 268 -14.73 -55.86 5.47
CA GLY A 268 -13.66 -55.67 6.45
C GLY A 268 -12.60 -54.65 6.04
N ASN A 269 -12.81 -53.84 4.99
CA ASN A 269 -11.88 -52.77 4.64
C ASN A 269 -12.10 -51.55 5.53
N HIS A 270 -11.01 -50.87 5.87
CA HIS A 270 -11.04 -49.60 6.60
C HIS A 270 -11.60 -48.49 5.70
N ILE A 271 -12.65 -47.82 6.18
CA ILE A 271 -13.23 -46.64 5.52
C ILE A 271 -13.10 -45.41 6.43
N PRO A 272 -12.92 -44.21 5.86
CA PRO A 272 -12.85 -42.95 6.61
C PRO A 272 -14.05 -42.76 7.56
N PRO A 273 -13.87 -42.02 8.68
CA PRO A 273 -14.94 -41.83 9.67
C PRO A 273 -16.15 -41.04 9.12
N ASN A 274 -15.91 -40.18 8.14
CA ASN A 274 -16.91 -39.33 7.47
C ASN A 274 -16.47 -39.02 6.03
N ASN A 275 -17.29 -38.26 5.30
CA ASN A 275 -17.07 -37.88 3.91
C ASN A 275 -16.40 -36.50 3.76
N TRP A 276 -15.57 -36.08 4.72
CA TRP A 276 -14.82 -34.83 4.58
C TRP A 276 -13.83 -34.92 3.44
N VAL A 277 -13.73 -33.83 2.68
CA VAL A 277 -12.93 -33.71 1.45
C VAL A 277 -11.77 -32.76 1.70
N SER A 278 -10.59 -33.14 1.24
CA SER A 278 -9.41 -32.28 1.29
C SER A 278 -9.57 -31.10 0.33
N VAL A 279 -8.97 -29.96 0.66
CA VAL A 279 -8.84 -28.81 -0.24
C VAL A 279 -8.13 -29.20 -1.52
N THR A 280 -7.26 -30.22 -1.54
CA THR A 280 -6.58 -30.70 -2.75
C THR A 280 -7.36 -31.78 -3.50
N GLY A 281 -8.60 -32.06 -3.10
CA GLY A 281 -9.44 -33.14 -3.64
C GLY A 281 -9.24 -34.48 -2.94
N GLY A 282 -10.24 -35.36 -3.07
CA GLY A 282 -10.26 -36.66 -2.40
C GLY A 282 -10.56 -36.62 -0.90
N SER A 283 -10.44 -37.76 -0.22
CA SER A 283 -10.69 -37.89 1.23
C SER A 283 -9.74 -37.00 2.04
N ALA A 284 -10.26 -36.29 3.05
CA ALA A 284 -9.46 -35.57 4.05
C ALA A 284 -8.83 -36.51 5.11
N TRP A 285 -8.99 -37.82 4.95
CA TRP A 285 -8.50 -38.83 5.89
C TRP A 285 -7.59 -39.83 5.19
N THR A 286 -6.40 -40.03 5.76
CA THR A 286 -5.42 -41.01 5.30
C THR A 286 -5.18 -42.07 6.38
N TRP A 287 -5.14 -43.35 5.97
CA TRP A 287 -4.90 -44.48 6.88
C TRP A 287 -3.42 -44.62 7.22
N SER A 288 -3.09 -44.68 8.52
CA SER A 288 -1.75 -45.04 9.00
C SER A 288 -1.66 -46.52 9.27
N GLU A 289 -0.74 -47.19 8.58
CA GLU A 289 -0.43 -48.60 8.84
C GLU A 289 0.28 -48.83 10.17
N VAL A 290 0.98 -47.82 10.70
CA VAL A 290 1.69 -47.90 11.97
C VAL A 290 0.70 -47.76 13.13
N ARG A 291 -0.16 -46.73 13.08
CA ARG A 291 -1.12 -46.45 14.15
C ARG A 291 -2.41 -47.26 14.07
N LYS A 292 -2.69 -47.87 12.90
CA LYS A 292 -3.97 -48.55 12.61
C LYS A 292 -5.17 -47.63 12.84
N SER A 293 -5.07 -46.40 12.33
CA SER A 293 -6.11 -45.37 12.41
C SER A 293 -5.94 -44.37 11.28
N PHE A 294 -7.02 -43.68 10.92
CA PHE A 294 -6.98 -42.54 10.02
C PHE A 294 -6.48 -41.28 10.75
N TYR A 295 -5.66 -40.48 10.08
CA TYR A 295 -5.37 -39.11 10.49
C TYR A 295 -6.01 -38.10 9.53
N LEU A 296 -6.38 -36.94 10.07
CA LEU A 296 -6.94 -35.83 9.29
C LEU A 296 -5.83 -35.06 8.57
N HIS A 297 -6.10 -34.66 7.33
CA HIS A 297 -5.35 -33.64 6.61
C HIS A 297 -6.33 -32.78 5.80
N GLN A 298 -6.31 -31.46 5.98
CA GLN A 298 -7.14 -30.57 5.18
C GLN A 298 -6.55 -30.27 3.80
N PHE A 299 -5.24 -30.49 3.62
CA PHE A 299 -4.53 -30.32 2.37
C PHE A 299 -3.98 -31.68 1.93
N LEU A 300 -2.67 -31.82 1.74
CA LEU A 300 -2.08 -33.06 1.26
C LEU A 300 -1.96 -34.12 2.37
N PRO A 301 -1.93 -35.43 2.05
CA PRO A 301 -1.68 -36.48 3.03
C PRO A 301 -0.37 -36.30 3.81
N GLU A 302 0.62 -35.61 3.24
CA GLU A 302 1.88 -35.26 3.89
C GLU A 302 1.79 -34.03 4.80
N GLN A 303 0.60 -33.44 4.94
CA GLN A 303 0.28 -32.28 5.78
C GLN A 303 -0.76 -32.66 6.84
N PRO A 304 -0.44 -33.55 7.81
CA PRO A 304 -1.36 -33.94 8.86
C PRO A 304 -1.76 -32.76 9.76
N ASP A 305 -3.07 -32.62 9.99
CA ASP A 305 -3.66 -31.54 10.75
C ASP A 305 -3.43 -31.72 12.26
N LEU A 306 -2.95 -30.64 12.88
CA LEU A 306 -2.74 -30.56 14.32
C LEU A 306 -4.07 -30.48 15.07
N ASN A 307 -4.12 -31.10 16.24
CA ASN A 307 -5.28 -31.10 17.10
C ASN A 307 -5.28 -29.86 18.02
N PHE A 308 -5.87 -28.76 17.56
CA PHE A 308 -5.98 -27.53 18.34
C PHE A 308 -6.93 -27.59 19.54
N ALA A 309 -7.67 -28.68 19.73
CA ALA A 309 -8.38 -28.93 21.00
C ALA A 309 -7.43 -29.39 22.13
N ASN A 310 -6.20 -29.80 21.79
CA ASN A 310 -5.16 -30.13 22.76
C ASN A 310 -4.38 -28.87 23.15
N SER A 311 -4.48 -28.44 24.41
CA SER A 311 -3.83 -27.23 24.90
C SER A 311 -2.30 -27.26 24.73
N LYS A 312 -1.67 -28.44 24.75
CA LYS A 312 -0.23 -28.58 24.51
C LYS A 312 0.16 -28.09 23.12
N VAL A 313 -0.65 -28.39 22.10
CA VAL A 313 -0.42 -27.90 20.74
C VAL A 313 -0.49 -26.37 20.71
N VAL A 314 -1.50 -25.78 21.35
CA VAL A 314 -1.62 -24.31 21.46
C VAL A 314 -0.39 -23.69 22.14
N ASP A 315 0.13 -24.33 23.19
CA ASP A 315 1.32 -23.90 23.93
C ASP A 315 2.62 -24.00 23.12
N GLU A 316 2.78 -25.03 22.26
CA GLU A 316 3.93 -25.14 21.36
C GLU A 316 4.00 -23.95 20.39
N PHE A 317 2.85 -23.51 19.85
CA PHE A 317 2.78 -22.33 18.98
C PHE A 317 3.11 -21.04 19.74
N LYS A 318 2.72 -20.90 21.00
CA LYS A 318 3.18 -19.78 21.83
C LYS A 318 4.70 -19.79 21.92
N SER A 319 5.31 -20.92 22.27
CA SER A 319 6.77 -21.05 22.35
C SER A 319 7.47 -20.74 21.02
N MET A 320 6.86 -21.11 19.90
CA MET A 320 7.34 -20.77 18.56
C MET A 320 7.28 -19.26 18.31
N PHE A 321 6.15 -18.60 18.56
CA PHE A 321 6.03 -17.15 18.38
C PHE A 321 7.01 -16.41 19.29
N GLU A 322 7.17 -16.84 20.55
CA GLU A 322 8.15 -16.28 21.46
C GLU A 322 9.58 -16.41 20.93
N PHE A 323 9.93 -17.54 20.34
CA PHE A 323 11.25 -17.75 19.76
C PHE A 323 11.53 -16.74 18.65
N TRP A 324 10.61 -16.56 17.70
CA TRP A 324 10.81 -15.65 16.57
C TRP A 324 10.73 -14.18 16.98
N ILE A 325 9.82 -13.81 17.88
CA ILE A 325 9.69 -12.43 18.40
C ILE A 325 10.93 -12.02 19.21
N LYS A 326 11.53 -12.96 19.95
CA LYS A 326 12.80 -12.70 20.65
C LYS A 326 13.98 -12.47 19.70
N LEU A 327 13.89 -12.94 18.45
CA LEU A 327 14.92 -12.67 17.44
C LEU A 327 14.76 -11.28 16.81
N ASP A 328 13.52 -10.82 16.59
CA ASP A 328 13.11 -9.42 16.34
C ASP A 328 11.56 -9.38 16.34
N GLU A 329 10.91 -8.24 16.52
CA GLU A 329 9.45 -8.03 16.70
C GLU A 329 8.55 -8.43 15.48
N VAL A 330 8.73 -9.62 14.93
CA VAL A 330 8.18 -10.11 13.67
C VAL A 330 6.73 -10.61 13.85
N PRO A 331 5.72 -9.96 13.24
CA PRO A 331 4.35 -10.46 13.23
C PRO A 331 4.15 -11.62 12.25
N ALA A 332 3.25 -12.53 12.59
CA ALA A 332 2.86 -13.70 11.79
C ALA A 332 1.66 -13.44 10.87
N ALA A 333 1.65 -14.04 9.66
CA ALA A 333 0.51 -14.03 8.73
C ALA A 333 0.29 -15.40 8.05
N SER A 334 -0.93 -15.67 7.57
CA SER A 334 -1.35 -16.92 6.89
C SER A 334 -2.10 -16.61 5.58
N THR A 335 -1.96 -17.48 4.57
CA THR A 335 -2.67 -17.41 3.28
C THR A 335 -3.04 -18.81 2.79
N GLY A 336 -4.11 -18.96 1.99
CA GLY A 336 -4.46 -20.23 1.34
C GLY A 336 -5.24 -20.04 0.02
N THR A 337 -5.22 -21.08 -0.83
CA THR A 337 -5.93 -21.19 -2.12
C THR A 337 -6.77 -22.47 -2.16
N ILE A 338 -7.86 -22.50 -2.93
CA ILE A 338 -8.94 -23.52 -2.88
C ILE A 338 -9.11 -24.22 -4.25
N HIS A 339 -9.58 -25.48 -4.27
CA HIS A 339 -9.82 -26.33 -5.45
C HIS A 339 -11.32 -26.64 -5.69
N ASP A 340 -11.70 -27.03 -6.91
CA ASP A 340 -13.10 -27.12 -7.37
C ASP A 340 -13.96 -28.22 -6.71
N GLU A 341 -13.41 -29.40 -6.36
CA GLU A 341 -14.17 -30.48 -5.68
C GLU A 341 -14.56 -30.11 -4.25
N TYR A 342 -13.73 -29.29 -3.59
CA TYR A 342 -13.97 -28.79 -2.25
C TYR A 342 -15.25 -27.96 -2.22
N ASP A 343 -15.49 -27.12 -3.22
CA ASP A 343 -16.63 -26.20 -3.26
C ASP A 343 -17.99 -26.88 -3.38
N TYR A 344 -18.04 -28.17 -3.76
CA TYR A 344 -19.29 -28.95 -3.78
C TYR A 344 -19.88 -29.17 -2.38
N TYR A 345 -19.06 -29.18 -1.35
CA TYR A 345 -19.48 -29.49 0.02
C TYR A 345 -19.66 -28.24 0.89
N SER A 346 -20.59 -28.31 1.84
CA SER A 346 -20.72 -27.28 2.88
C SER A 346 -19.73 -27.55 4.02
N HIS A 347 -18.75 -26.66 4.19
CA HIS A 347 -17.65 -26.79 5.17
C HIS A 347 -17.96 -26.27 6.58
N LYS A 348 -19.24 -26.23 6.97
CA LYS A 348 -19.66 -25.70 8.28
C LYS A 348 -19.05 -26.40 9.50
N LYS A 349 -18.55 -27.63 9.32
CA LYS A 349 -17.96 -28.45 10.39
C LYS A 349 -16.43 -28.48 10.38
N THR A 350 -15.81 -27.90 9.36
CA THR A 350 -14.36 -27.95 9.11
C THR A 350 -13.75 -26.54 9.00
N THR A 351 -14.56 -25.50 8.85
CA THR A 351 -14.10 -24.10 8.75
C THR A 351 -14.82 -23.18 9.74
N ASN A 352 -14.13 -22.14 10.20
CA ASN A 352 -14.68 -21.05 11.02
C ASN A 352 -15.45 -21.50 12.28
N LEU A 353 -14.93 -22.51 12.99
CA LEU A 353 -15.56 -23.02 14.21
C LEU A 353 -15.43 -22.01 15.38
N PRO A 354 -16.42 -21.94 16.30
CA PRO A 354 -16.47 -20.90 17.35
C PRO A 354 -15.23 -20.77 18.24
N GLY A 355 -14.51 -21.85 18.55
CA GLY A 355 -13.30 -21.81 19.39
C GLY A 355 -12.02 -21.33 18.68
N MET A 356 -12.04 -21.16 17.35
CA MET A 356 -10.86 -20.73 16.60
C MET A 356 -10.46 -19.29 16.94
N ILE A 357 -11.45 -18.40 17.15
CA ILE A 357 -11.20 -17.00 17.50
C ILE A 357 -10.54 -16.89 18.88
N ASP A 358 -10.87 -17.77 19.82
CA ASP A 358 -10.28 -17.78 21.16
C ASP A 358 -8.79 -18.14 21.10
N ILE A 359 -8.40 -19.11 20.28
CA ILE A 359 -6.99 -19.47 20.04
C ILE A 359 -6.22 -18.29 19.43
N LEU A 360 -6.80 -17.63 18.42
CA LEU A 360 -6.18 -16.45 17.81
C LEU A 360 -6.06 -15.29 18.80
N ALA A 361 -7.04 -15.10 19.68
CA ALA A 361 -6.99 -14.09 20.73
C ALA A 361 -5.91 -14.43 21.77
N GLU A 362 -5.73 -15.70 22.11
CA GLU A 362 -4.69 -16.17 23.01
C GLU A 362 -3.29 -15.93 22.43
N TRP A 363 -3.06 -16.25 21.15
CA TRP A 363 -1.80 -15.94 20.47
C TRP A 363 -1.56 -14.44 20.35
N ARG A 364 -2.59 -13.66 20.02
CA ARG A 364 -2.49 -12.20 20.03
C ARG A 364 -2.05 -11.67 21.40
N ASN A 365 -2.59 -12.23 22.49
CA ASN A 365 -2.21 -11.81 23.85
C ASN A 365 -0.76 -12.20 24.16
N ALA A 366 -0.32 -13.40 23.75
CA ALA A 366 1.07 -13.81 23.88
C ALA A 366 2.00 -12.82 23.15
N ILE A 367 1.71 -12.52 21.87
CA ILE A 367 2.48 -11.56 21.06
C ILE A 367 2.47 -10.17 21.72
N ARG A 368 1.31 -9.69 22.18
CA ARG A 368 1.17 -8.35 22.75
C ARG A 368 2.01 -8.16 24.01
N ASN A 369 2.05 -9.16 24.89
CA ASN A 369 2.82 -9.09 26.13
C ASN A 369 4.31 -8.92 25.86
N TYR A 370 4.83 -9.46 24.75
CA TYR A 370 6.21 -9.23 24.33
C TYR A 370 6.41 -7.86 23.67
N SER A 371 5.44 -7.38 22.88
CA SER A 371 5.54 -6.08 22.21
C SER A 371 5.35 -4.87 23.13
N SER A 372 4.85 -5.04 24.35
CA SER A 372 4.68 -3.95 25.32
C SER A 372 5.93 -3.67 26.17
N ASP A 373 6.88 -4.61 26.15
CA ASP A 373 8.12 -4.56 26.93
C ASP A 373 9.33 -4.09 26.10
N ALA A 374 9.14 -3.87 24.79
CA ALA A 374 10.09 -3.26 23.85
C ALA A 374 9.65 -1.83 23.50
#